data_AF-A0A3D2G015-F1
#
_entry.id   AF-A0A3D2G015-F1
#
_cell.length_a   1.000
_cell.length_b   1.000
_cell.length_c   1.000
_cell.angle_alpha   90.00
_cell.angle_beta   90.00
_cell.angle_gamma   90.00
#
_symmetry.space_group_name_H-M   'P 1'
#
loop_
_entity.id
_entity.type
_entity.pdbx_description
1 polymer ?
#
loop_
_entity_poly.entity_id
_entity_poly.type
_entity_poly.pdbx_seq_one_letter_code
_entity_poly.pdbx_strand_id
1 'polypeptide(L)'
;MEEAISMASKYLDMCPPVLASLKAGTPIIAIETGFFMQLPYPRNLEALQECEQAFYRRDCVPCCVGIVNGRLKAGLSKQDMDTLCRSGGSCTRSQIPALVGGGSTSGTGPSATLAIARMAGIIPVMAPGLRDSLADLDALSGSSRLVFCGKVSPDKALLFSSRGVPVLRLPAEELADAYLVQRDLEVNECTVIPCGDTLGDIAEKASAVAMDIKRKVSAV
;
A
#
# COMPACT_ATOMS: atom_id res chain seq x y z
N MET A 1 -18.31 1.25 13.16
CA MET A 1 -17.63 1.63 11.89
C MET A 1 -17.51 3.14 11.76
N GLU A 2 -18.59 3.91 12.04
CA GLU A 2 -18.57 5.39 12.05
C GLU A 2 -17.59 6.03 13.04
N GLU A 3 -17.47 5.53 14.28
CA GLU A 3 -16.50 6.07 15.26
C GLU A 3 -15.03 5.83 14.87
N ALA A 4 -14.71 4.69 14.24
CA ALA A 4 -13.36 4.41 13.75
C ALA A 4 -13.00 5.29 12.54
N ILE A 5 -13.97 5.56 11.66
CA ILE A 5 -13.84 6.52 10.55
C ILE A 5 -13.71 7.95 11.08
N SER A 6 -14.48 8.31 12.12
CA SER A 6 -14.41 9.60 12.82
C SER A 6 -13.05 9.81 13.51
N MET A 7 -12.48 8.80 14.16
CA MET A 7 -11.16 8.88 14.78
C MET A 7 -10.01 8.91 13.77
N ALA A 8 -10.13 8.16 12.66
CA ALA A 8 -9.16 8.21 11.56
C ALA A 8 -9.12 9.61 10.91
N SER A 9 -10.27 10.27 10.75
CA SER A 9 -10.37 11.60 10.12
C SER A 9 -9.55 12.69 10.84
N LYS A 10 -9.30 12.54 12.15
CA LYS A 10 -8.53 13.52 12.93
C LYS A 10 -7.09 13.65 12.47
N TYR A 11 -6.48 12.56 11.99
CA TYR A 11 -5.05 12.51 11.64
C TYR A 11 -4.77 12.17 10.17
N LEU A 12 -5.75 11.59 9.48
CA LEU A 12 -5.65 11.14 8.10
C LEU A 12 -6.36 12.10 7.14
N ASP A 13 -5.60 12.59 6.17
CA ASP A 13 -6.12 13.28 5.00
C ASP A 13 -6.17 12.31 3.81
N MET A 14 -7.34 12.18 3.20
CA MET A 14 -7.52 11.43 1.95
C MET A 14 -7.70 12.40 0.79
N CYS A 15 -6.96 12.19 -0.31
CA CYS A 15 -7.11 13.07 -1.47
C CYS A 15 -8.46 12.84 -2.19
N PRO A 16 -8.97 13.84 -2.94
CA PRO A 16 -10.25 13.73 -3.62
C PRO A 16 -10.38 12.52 -4.56
N PRO A 17 -9.37 12.14 -5.37
CA PRO A 17 -9.42 10.92 -6.18
C PRO A 17 -9.65 9.64 -5.37
N VAL A 18 -8.99 9.50 -4.21
CA VAL A 18 -9.17 8.33 -3.32
C VAL A 18 -10.59 8.29 -2.76
N LEU A 19 -11.09 9.42 -2.26
CA LEU A 19 -12.46 9.51 -1.75
C LEU A 19 -13.51 9.20 -2.83
N ALA A 20 -13.32 9.72 -4.04
CA ALA A 20 -14.21 9.47 -5.17
C ALA A 20 -14.20 7.98 -5.56
N SER A 21 -13.03 7.36 -5.61
CA SER A 21 -12.89 5.94 -5.93
C SER A 21 -13.51 5.04 -4.87
N LEU A 22 -13.38 5.37 -3.58
CA LEU A 22 -14.03 4.63 -2.50
C LEU A 22 -15.56 4.66 -2.64
N LYS A 23 -16.13 5.80 -3.03
CA LYS A 23 -17.58 5.93 -3.27
C LYS A 23 -18.05 5.22 -4.54
N ALA A 24 -17.25 5.30 -5.60
CA ALA A 24 -17.59 4.73 -6.91
C ALA A 24 -17.25 3.23 -7.03
N GLY A 25 -16.57 2.66 -6.03
CA GLY A 25 -16.02 1.31 -6.12
C GLY A 25 -14.94 1.18 -7.21
N THR A 26 -14.30 2.28 -7.60
CA THR A 26 -13.14 2.23 -8.53
C THR A 26 -11.95 1.63 -7.78
N PRO A 27 -11.18 0.71 -8.39
CA PRO A 27 -10.07 0.07 -7.68
C PRO A 27 -9.03 1.10 -7.26
N ILE A 28 -8.51 0.95 -6.05
CA ILE A 28 -7.49 1.81 -5.46
C ILE A 28 -6.36 0.92 -4.99
N ILE A 29 -5.12 1.35 -5.18
CA ILE A 29 -3.94 0.70 -4.61
C ILE A 29 -3.10 1.68 -3.82
N ALA A 30 -2.77 1.33 -2.57
CA ALA A 30 -1.84 2.14 -1.79
C ALA A 30 -0.40 1.86 -2.23
N ILE A 31 0.42 2.90 -2.38
CA ILE A 31 1.81 2.78 -2.83
C ILE A 31 2.74 3.23 -1.71
N GLU A 32 3.70 2.36 -1.36
CA GLU A 32 4.80 2.67 -0.44
C GLU A 32 5.73 3.74 -1.05
N THR A 33 5.85 4.90 -0.41
CA THR A 33 6.71 5.99 -0.90
C THR A 33 8.16 5.88 -0.42
N GLY A 34 8.40 5.29 0.75
CA GLY A 34 9.73 5.17 1.36
C GLY A 34 10.71 4.36 0.51
N PHE A 35 10.22 3.49 -0.36
CA PHE A 35 11.03 2.80 -1.37
C PHE A 35 11.68 3.80 -2.35
N PHE A 36 10.90 4.74 -2.87
CA PHE A 36 11.34 5.74 -3.85
C PHE A 36 12.26 6.80 -3.25
N MET A 37 12.11 7.09 -1.95
CA MET A 37 12.93 8.08 -1.24
C MET A 37 14.42 7.70 -1.12
N GLN A 38 14.79 6.49 -1.55
CA GLN A 38 16.18 6.06 -1.67
C GLN A 38 16.88 6.65 -2.90
N LEU A 39 16.12 7.15 -3.89
CA LEU A 39 16.65 7.84 -5.05
C LEU A 39 16.85 9.35 -4.72
N PRO A 40 17.86 10.01 -5.30
CA PRO A 40 18.04 11.44 -5.12
C PRO A 40 16.92 12.22 -5.80
N TYR A 41 16.59 13.40 -5.28
CA TYR A 41 15.72 14.34 -5.99
C TYR A 41 16.42 14.87 -7.26
N PRO A 42 15.73 15.03 -8.42
CA PRO A 42 14.30 14.78 -8.66
C PRO A 42 13.96 13.35 -9.13
N ARG A 43 14.92 12.43 -9.19
CA ARG A 43 14.68 11.06 -9.68
C ARG A 43 13.64 10.29 -8.88
N ASN A 44 13.58 10.52 -7.56
CA ASN A 44 12.53 9.93 -6.73
C ASN A 44 11.11 10.39 -7.12
N LEU A 45 10.94 11.67 -7.47
CA LEU A 45 9.68 12.24 -7.93
C LEU A 45 9.28 11.69 -9.30
N GLU A 46 10.24 11.65 -10.24
CA GLU A 46 10.03 11.07 -11.58
C GLU A 46 9.59 9.60 -11.48
N ALA A 47 10.32 8.78 -10.72
CA ALA A 47 10.01 7.37 -10.55
C ALA A 47 8.64 7.13 -9.89
N LEU A 48 8.26 7.96 -8.92
CA LEU A 48 6.96 7.87 -8.26
C LEU A 48 5.83 8.24 -9.24
N GLN A 49 6.00 9.27 -10.05
CA GLN A 49 5.04 9.67 -11.08
C GLN A 49 4.90 8.60 -12.17
N GLU A 50 6.01 8.02 -12.64
CA GLU A 50 5.99 6.89 -13.58
C GLU A 50 5.20 5.71 -13.02
N CYS A 51 5.37 5.41 -11.72
CA CYS A 51 4.62 4.39 -11.02
C CYS A 51 3.11 4.71 -10.98
N GLU A 52 2.71 5.92 -10.63
CA GLU A 52 1.31 6.34 -10.67
C GLU A 52 0.71 6.18 -12.08
N GLN A 53 1.45 6.60 -13.10
CA GLN A 53 1.00 6.49 -14.49
C GLN A 53 0.82 5.03 -14.94
N ALA A 54 1.58 4.09 -14.38
CA ALA A 54 1.40 2.67 -14.68
C ALA A 54 0.04 2.12 -14.19
N PHE A 55 -0.48 2.65 -13.08
CA PHE A 55 -1.80 2.30 -12.54
C PHE A 55 -2.95 3.02 -13.25
N TYR A 56 -2.80 4.32 -13.54
CA TYR A 56 -3.82 5.07 -14.27
C TYR A 56 -4.11 4.47 -15.65
N ARG A 57 -3.08 3.96 -16.35
CA ARG A 57 -3.23 3.25 -17.63
C ARG A 57 -4.04 1.95 -17.55
N ARG A 58 -4.35 1.47 -16.35
CA ARG A 58 -5.02 0.19 -16.07
C ARG A 58 -6.30 0.39 -15.24
N ASP A 59 -6.88 1.58 -15.26
CA ASP A 59 -8.11 1.95 -14.54
C ASP A 59 -8.06 1.69 -13.02
N CYS A 60 -6.86 1.71 -12.45
CA CYS A 60 -6.61 1.59 -11.03
C CYS A 60 -6.11 2.95 -10.49
N VAL A 61 -6.70 3.45 -9.42
CA VAL A 61 -6.32 4.73 -8.83
C VAL A 61 -5.14 4.52 -7.87
N PRO A 62 -3.95 5.08 -8.15
CA PRO A 62 -2.85 5.03 -7.22
C PRO A 62 -3.11 5.93 -6.01
N CYS A 63 -2.70 5.46 -4.85
CA CYS A 63 -2.76 6.17 -3.58
C CYS A 63 -1.37 6.17 -2.94
N CYS A 64 -0.49 7.08 -3.36
CA CYS A 64 0.79 7.27 -2.67
C CYS A 64 0.57 7.65 -1.21
N VAL A 65 1.20 6.92 -0.30
CA VAL A 65 1.04 7.09 1.15
C VAL A 65 2.25 7.81 1.73
N GLY A 66 2.05 8.76 2.63
CA GLY A 66 3.14 9.49 3.25
C GLY A 66 2.74 10.21 4.53
N ILE A 67 3.71 10.82 5.20
CA ILE A 67 3.48 11.80 6.27
C ILE A 67 4.00 13.15 5.76
N VAL A 68 3.16 14.18 5.76
CA VAL A 68 3.55 15.52 5.33
C VAL A 68 3.11 16.52 6.39
N ASN A 69 4.06 17.26 6.96
CA ASN A 69 3.84 18.23 8.03
C ASN A 69 3.01 17.65 9.20
N GLY A 70 3.34 16.42 9.61
CA GLY A 70 2.66 15.69 10.68
C GLY A 70 1.26 15.16 10.32
N ARG A 71 0.82 15.29 9.07
CA ARG A 71 -0.46 14.72 8.60
C ARG A 71 -0.21 13.39 7.89
N LEU A 72 -0.98 12.37 8.24
CA LEU A 72 -1.02 11.13 7.46
C LEU A 72 -1.74 11.41 6.15
N LYS A 73 -1.14 11.03 5.03
CA LYS A 73 -1.71 11.24 3.69
C LYS A 73 -2.02 9.89 3.04
N ALA A 74 -3.28 9.69 2.68
CA ALA A 74 -3.72 8.64 1.76
C ALA A 74 -4.02 9.28 0.41
N GLY A 75 -3.01 9.25 -0.46
CA GLY A 75 -2.96 9.99 -1.72
C GLY A 75 -2.31 11.35 -1.50
N LEU A 76 -1.12 11.52 -2.07
CA LEU A 76 -0.39 12.78 -2.02
C LEU A 76 -0.90 13.73 -3.10
N SER A 77 -1.08 15.01 -2.75
CA SER A 77 -1.20 16.04 -3.78
C SER A 77 0.13 16.26 -4.50
N LYS A 78 0.13 16.96 -5.64
CA LYS A 78 1.37 17.34 -6.33
C LYS A 78 2.33 18.11 -5.42
N GLN A 79 1.80 18.98 -4.56
CA GLN A 79 2.59 19.76 -3.61
C GLN A 79 3.13 18.90 -2.46
N ASP A 80 2.30 18.01 -1.91
CA ASP A 80 2.72 17.06 -0.88
C ASP A 80 3.84 16.16 -1.42
N MET A 81 3.70 15.71 -2.67
CA MET A 81 4.68 14.86 -3.34
C MET A 81 6.02 15.57 -3.55
N ASP A 82 6.04 16.79 -4.08
CA ASP A 82 7.30 17.56 -4.22
C ASP A 82 7.94 17.80 -2.84
N THR A 83 7.15 18.17 -1.83
CA THR A 83 7.62 18.38 -0.45
C THR A 83 8.26 17.11 0.11
N LEU A 84 7.57 15.98 -0.02
CA LEU A 84 8.03 14.68 0.46
C LEU A 84 9.29 14.21 -0.27
N CYS A 85 9.32 14.35 -1.60
CA CYS A 85 10.48 13.96 -2.43
C CYS A 85 11.74 14.80 -2.14
N ARG A 86 11.58 16.08 -1.77
CA ARG A 86 12.72 16.91 -1.31
C ARG A 86 13.19 16.53 0.09
N SER A 87 12.26 16.17 0.98
CA SER A 87 12.56 15.78 2.36
C SER A 87 13.19 14.39 2.45
N GLY A 88 12.73 13.44 1.62
CA GLY A 88 13.15 12.05 1.64
C GLY A 88 12.73 11.29 2.92
N GLY A 89 13.52 10.28 3.26
CA GLY A 89 13.31 9.44 4.46
C GLY A 89 12.27 8.34 4.26
N SER A 90 12.27 7.39 5.21
CA SER A 90 11.30 6.29 5.26
C SER A 90 11.04 5.92 6.71
N CYS A 91 9.76 5.86 7.10
CA CYS A 91 9.36 5.53 8.47
C CYS A 91 8.63 4.19 8.56
N THR A 92 8.74 3.54 9.72
CA THR A 92 7.96 2.35 10.08
C THR A 92 6.72 2.73 10.89
N ARG A 93 5.80 1.78 11.09
CA ARG A 93 4.56 1.99 11.87
C ARG A 93 4.81 2.60 13.25
N SER A 94 5.85 2.16 13.96
CA SER A 94 6.15 2.63 15.32
C SER A 94 6.65 4.07 15.38
N GLN A 95 7.13 4.61 14.26
CA GLN A 95 7.62 5.99 14.17
C GLN A 95 6.53 7.01 13.84
N ILE A 96 5.35 6.56 13.38
CA ILE A 96 4.22 7.42 13.02
C ILE A 96 3.88 8.43 14.14
N PRO A 97 3.70 8.04 15.42
CA PRO A 97 3.28 8.98 16.46
C PRO A 97 4.27 10.14 16.66
N ALA A 98 5.58 9.85 16.62
CA ALA A 98 6.63 10.86 16.78
C ALA A 98 6.66 11.83 15.59
N LEU A 99 6.50 11.33 14.36
CA LEU A 99 6.47 12.15 13.15
C LEU A 99 5.22 13.03 13.07
N VAL A 100 4.06 12.47 13.46
CA VAL A 100 2.79 13.22 13.55
C VAL A 100 2.88 14.30 14.62
N GLY A 101 3.32 13.95 15.83
CA GLY A 101 3.44 14.90 16.95
C GLY A 101 4.50 16.00 16.72
N GLY A 102 5.55 15.70 15.95
CA GLY A 102 6.61 16.64 15.61
C GLY A 102 6.34 17.50 14.38
N GLY A 103 5.23 17.29 13.65
CA GLY A 103 4.97 18.02 12.41
C GLY A 103 5.93 17.66 11.27
N SER A 104 6.52 16.47 11.28
CA SER A 104 7.57 16.06 10.34
C SER A 104 7.00 15.57 9.00
N THR A 105 7.87 15.54 7.99
CA THR A 105 7.60 14.95 6.67
C THR A 105 8.48 13.71 6.47
N SER A 106 7.89 12.61 6.00
CA SER A 106 8.61 11.37 5.69
C SER A 106 7.84 10.48 4.72
N GLY A 107 8.56 9.79 3.84
CA GLY A 107 8.03 8.63 3.14
C GLY A 107 7.67 7.50 4.10
N THR A 108 6.79 6.59 3.68
CA THR A 108 6.39 5.45 4.50
C THR A 108 7.02 4.17 3.97
N GLY A 109 7.63 3.37 4.85
CA GLY A 109 8.00 1.98 4.54
C GLY A 109 6.76 1.06 4.53
N PRO A 110 6.93 -0.26 4.32
CA PRO A 110 5.81 -1.18 4.17
C PRO A 110 4.89 -1.16 5.41
N SER A 111 5.45 -1.31 6.61
CA SER A 111 4.67 -1.31 7.86
C SER A 111 3.83 -0.05 8.10
N ALA A 112 4.37 1.14 7.82
CA ALA A 112 3.65 2.40 7.95
C ALA A 112 2.57 2.55 6.87
N THR A 113 2.89 2.15 5.63
CA THR A 113 1.97 2.16 4.50
C THR A 113 0.75 1.28 4.77
N LEU A 114 0.95 0.06 5.27
CA LEU A 114 -0.12 -0.87 5.65
C LEU A 114 -1.03 -0.28 6.73
N ALA A 115 -0.46 0.40 7.74
CA ALA A 115 -1.22 1.03 8.81
C ALA A 115 -2.10 2.18 8.30
N ILE A 116 -1.55 3.08 7.49
CA ILE A 116 -2.28 4.22 6.95
C ILE A 116 -3.32 3.78 5.91
N ALA A 117 -2.98 2.81 5.05
CA ALA A 117 -3.94 2.19 4.13
C ALA A 117 -5.12 1.55 4.88
N ARG A 118 -4.89 0.98 6.08
CA ARG A 118 -5.96 0.49 6.98
C ARG A 118 -6.91 1.58 7.41
N MET A 119 -6.35 2.69 7.86
CA MET A 119 -7.14 3.84 8.28
C MET A 119 -7.96 4.41 7.11
N ALA A 120 -7.44 4.32 5.89
CA ALA A 120 -8.11 4.78 4.67
C ALA A 120 -9.12 3.77 4.07
N GLY A 121 -9.22 2.55 4.62
CA GLY A 121 -10.05 1.49 4.03
C GLY A 121 -9.52 0.93 2.70
N ILE A 122 -8.24 1.14 2.38
CA ILE A 122 -7.60 0.64 1.16
C ILE A 122 -6.94 -0.71 1.44
N ILE A 123 -7.29 -1.70 0.64
CA ILE A 123 -6.93 -3.11 0.89
C ILE A 123 -5.64 -3.51 0.16
N PRO A 124 -5.53 -3.37 -1.18
CA PRO A 124 -4.31 -3.74 -1.87
C PRO A 124 -3.23 -2.68 -1.66
N VAL A 125 -2.01 -3.15 -1.43
CA VAL A 125 -0.82 -2.33 -1.23
C VAL A 125 0.27 -2.81 -2.16
N MET A 126 0.90 -1.87 -2.86
CA MET A 126 2.16 -2.06 -3.56
C MET A 126 3.30 -1.65 -2.64
N ALA A 127 4.12 -2.63 -2.26
CA ALA A 127 5.34 -2.46 -1.48
C ALA A 127 6.51 -3.03 -2.30
N PRO A 128 7.15 -2.23 -3.18
CA PRO A 128 8.15 -2.74 -4.12
C PRO A 128 9.31 -3.47 -3.44
N GLY A 129 9.68 -3.03 -2.23
CA GLY A 129 10.71 -3.65 -1.42
C GLY A 129 10.23 -3.91 0.00
N LEU A 130 9.67 -5.09 0.25
CA LEU A 130 9.53 -5.59 1.62
C LEU A 130 10.93 -5.69 2.22
N ARG A 131 11.18 -5.08 3.38
CA ARG A 131 12.48 -5.15 4.06
C ARG A 131 12.46 -6.38 4.98
N ASP A 132 13.59 -7.05 5.15
CA ASP A 132 13.70 -8.22 6.04
C ASP A 132 13.75 -7.78 7.51
N SER A 133 12.74 -7.03 7.93
CA SER A 133 12.65 -6.46 9.26
C SER A 133 11.48 -7.07 10.03
N LEU A 134 11.67 -7.28 11.34
CA LEU A 134 10.61 -7.65 12.27
C LEU A 134 9.41 -6.69 12.16
N ALA A 135 9.66 -5.40 11.90
CA ALA A 135 8.60 -4.40 11.74
C ALA A 135 7.70 -4.66 10.53
N ASP A 136 8.26 -5.13 9.41
CA ASP A 136 7.46 -5.50 8.23
C ASP A 136 6.72 -6.80 8.48
N LEU A 137 7.37 -7.79 9.12
CA LEU A 137 6.74 -9.06 9.48
C LEU A 137 5.56 -8.88 10.44
N ASP A 138 5.71 -8.05 11.47
CA ASP A 138 4.66 -7.74 12.45
C ASP A 138 3.53 -6.91 11.84
N ALA A 139 3.83 -6.09 10.82
CA ALA A 139 2.81 -5.36 10.09
C ALA A 139 1.99 -6.27 9.18
N LEU A 140 2.64 -7.27 8.56
CA LEU A 140 1.98 -8.26 7.72
C LEU A 140 1.14 -9.23 8.57
N SER A 141 1.68 -9.81 9.64
CA SER A 141 1.01 -10.87 10.45
C SER A 141 -0.26 -10.44 11.19
N GLY A 142 -0.55 -9.14 11.25
CA GLY A 142 -1.74 -8.59 11.92
C GLY A 142 -2.64 -7.75 11.00
N SER A 143 -2.52 -7.86 9.68
CA SER A 143 -3.30 -7.04 8.75
C SER A 143 -4.00 -7.86 7.67
N SER A 144 -5.31 -7.65 7.49
CA SER A 144 -6.06 -8.22 6.36
C SER A 144 -5.77 -7.40 5.09
N ARG A 145 -4.70 -7.74 4.36
CA ARG A 145 -4.27 -7.02 3.15
C ARG A 145 -3.63 -7.90 2.10
N LEU A 146 -3.67 -7.38 0.88
CA LEU A 146 -2.97 -7.94 -0.26
C LEU A 146 -1.74 -7.10 -0.55
N VAL A 147 -0.55 -7.70 -0.43
CA VAL A 147 0.71 -6.97 -0.60
C VAL A 147 1.44 -7.46 -1.84
N PHE A 148 1.47 -6.60 -2.85
CA PHE A 148 2.22 -6.82 -4.08
C PHE A 148 3.63 -6.29 -3.93
N CYS A 149 4.61 -7.14 -4.18
CA CYS A 149 6.02 -6.79 -4.05
C CYS A 149 6.83 -7.33 -5.22
N GLY A 150 8.09 -6.92 -5.29
CA GLY A 150 9.05 -7.53 -6.21
C GLY A 150 9.39 -8.96 -5.80
N LYS A 151 10.67 -9.35 -5.96
CA LYS A 151 11.13 -10.69 -5.58
C LYS A 151 11.06 -10.92 -4.07
N VAL A 152 10.63 -12.12 -3.70
CA VAL A 152 10.71 -12.69 -2.35
C VAL A 152 11.59 -13.93 -2.43
N SER A 153 12.67 -13.96 -1.64
CA SER A 153 13.56 -15.13 -1.55
C SER A 153 12.84 -16.30 -0.85
N PRO A 154 13.26 -17.56 -1.11
CA PRO A 154 12.70 -18.73 -0.42
C PRO A 154 12.73 -18.62 1.11
N ASP A 155 13.86 -18.18 1.68
CA ASP A 155 14.02 -18.03 3.13
C ASP A 155 13.03 -17.01 3.70
N LYS A 156 12.80 -15.91 2.99
CA LYS A 156 11.83 -14.89 3.36
C LYS A 156 10.40 -15.41 3.27
N ALA A 157 10.09 -16.17 2.22
CA ALA A 157 8.78 -16.79 2.09
C ALA A 157 8.50 -17.77 3.23
N LEU A 158 9.51 -18.54 3.65
CA LEU A 158 9.41 -19.43 4.81
C LEU A 158 9.21 -18.65 6.11
N LEU A 159 9.97 -17.58 6.33
CA LEU A 159 9.82 -16.72 7.50
C LEU A 159 8.40 -16.13 7.59
N PHE A 160 7.87 -15.61 6.48
CA PHE A 160 6.51 -15.07 6.41
C PHE A 160 5.48 -16.15 6.72
N SER A 161 5.61 -17.31 6.08
CA SER A 161 4.70 -18.45 6.29
C SER A 161 4.73 -18.94 7.75
N SER A 162 5.90 -18.95 8.40
CA SER A 162 6.04 -19.33 9.82
C SER A 162 5.31 -18.39 10.79
N ARG A 163 4.92 -17.20 10.35
CA ARG A 163 4.16 -16.21 11.12
C ARG A 163 2.71 -16.06 10.63
N GLY A 164 2.23 -17.01 9.83
CA GLY A 164 0.85 -16.98 9.31
C GLY A 164 0.65 -15.97 8.17
N VAL A 165 1.73 -15.53 7.51
CA VAL A 165 1.64 -14.64 6.33
C VAL A 165 1.91 -15.48 5.08
N PRO A 166 0.87 -15.98 4.39
CA PRO A 166 1.06 -16.76 3.18
C PRO A 166 1.75 -15.94 2.08
N VAL A 167 2.69 -16.58 1.38
CA VAL A 167 3.32 -16.04 0.17
C VAL A 167 2.84 -16.82 -1.04
N LEU A 168 1.98 -16.20 -1.84
CA LEU A 168 1.31 -16.86 -2.97
C LEU A 168 1.94 -16.45 -4.30
N ARG A 169 2.32 -17.45 -5.10
CA ARG A 169 2.74 -17.30 -6.49
C ARG A 169 1.69 -17.90 -7.41
N LEU A 170 0.54 -17.24 -7.47
CA LEU A 170 -0.60 -17.68 -8.29
C LEU A 170 -0.83 -16.74 -9.49
N PRO A 171 -1.55 -17.20 -10.54
CA PRO A 171 -2.14 -16.34 -11.57
C PRO A 171 -3.11 -15.31 -10.97
N ALA A 172 -3.37 -14.21 -11.68
CA ALA A 172 -4.18 -13.10 -11.16
C ALA A 172 -5.62 -13.52 -10.79
N GLU A 173 -6.24 -14.39 -11.59
CA GLU A 173 -7.61 -14.88 -11.39
C GLU A 173 -7.76 -15.65 -10.08
N GLU A 174 -6.82 -16.55 -9.80
CA GLU A 174 -6.79 -17.34 -8.56
C GLU A 174 -6.49 -16.49 -7.31
N LEU A 175 -5.69 -15.42 -7.46
CA LEU A 175 -5.41 -14.49 -6.36
C LEU A 175 -6.65 -13.71 -5.92
N ALA A 176 -7.49 -13.31 -6.87
CA ALA A 176 -8.73 -12.63 -6.56
C ALA A 176 -9.73 -13.57 -5.87
N ASP A 177 -9.81 -14.84 -6.28
CA ASP A 177 -10.67 -15.83 -5.62
C ASP A 177 -10.20 -16.15 -4.20
N ALA A 178 -8.90 -16.39 -4.02
CA ALA A 178 -8.30 -16.59 -2.71
C ALA A 178 -8.57 -15.39 -1.77
N TYR A 179 -8.51 -14.17 -2.33
CA TYR A 179 -8.81 -12.95 -1.58
C TYR A 179 -10.29 -12.85 -1.16
N LEU A 180 -11.25 -13.13 -2.05
CA LEU A 180 -12.68 -13.03 -1.71
C LEU A 180 -13.06 -13.99 -0.58
N VAL A 181 -12.51 -15.21 -0.62
CA VAL A 181 -12.66 -16.19 0.46
C VAL A 181 -12.08 -15.64 1.77
N GLN A 182 -10.87 -15.06 1.74
CA GLN A 182 -10.25 -14.47 2.93
C GLN A 182 -11.01 -13.24 3.46
N ARG A 183 -11.61 -12.43 2.59
CA ARG A 183 -12.38 -11.23 3.00
C ARG A 183 -13.63 -11.61 3.80
N ASP A 184 -14.29 -12.69 3.42
CA ASP A 184 -15.55 -13.13 4.02
C ASP A 184 -15.33 -13.99 5.28
N LEU A 185 -14.12 -14.47 5.49
CA LEU A 185 -13.69 -15.04 6.77
C LEU A 185 -13.10 -13.89 7.62
N GLU A 186 -13.40 -13.80 8.92
CA GLU A 186 -12.77 -12.81 9.83
C GLU A 186 -11.28 -13.09 10.09
N VAL A 187 -10.54 -13.48 9.06
CA VAL A 187 -9.19 -13.99 9.12
C VAL A 187 -8.25 -12.80 8.92
N ASN A 188 -7.49 -12.48 9.97
CA ASN A 188 -6.48 -11.41 9.99
C ASN A 188 -5.22 -11.80 9.21
N GLU A 189 -5.36 -12.38 8.01
CA GLU A 189 -4.23 -12.83 7.22
C GLU A 189 -3.84 -11.83 6.13
N CYS A 190 -2.55 -11.49 6.09
CA CYS A 190 -1.95 -10.76 4.99
C CYS A 190 -1.39 -11.75 3.99
N THR A 191 -1.65 -11.50 2.70
CA THR A 191 -1.13 -12.34 1.62
C THR A 191 -0.09 -11.56 0.82
N VAL A 192 1.12 -12.09 0.71
CA VAL A 192 2.21 -11.50 -0.08
C VAL A 192 2.26 -12.12 -1.47
N ILE A 193 2.26 -11.28 -2.50
CA ILE A 193 2.28 -11.68 -3.91
C ILE A 193 3.54 -11.13 -4.58
N PRO A 194 4.52 -11.99 -4.88
CA PRO A 194 5.65 -11.62 -5.72
C PRO A 194 5.18 -11.39 -7.17
N CYS A 195 5.55 -10.25 -7.76
CA CYS A 195 5.05 -9.84 -9.07
C CYS A 195 6.09 -9.72 -10.18
N GLY A 196 7.38 -9.78 -9.87
CA GLY A 196 8.43 -9.67 -10.89
C GLY A 196 9.61 -8.83 -10.43
N ASP A 197 10.33 -8.28 -11.42
CA ASP A 197 11.57 -7.52 -11.23
C ASP A 197 11.40 -6.03 -11.42
N THR A 198 10.36 -5.60 -12.13
CA THR A 198 10.13 -4.20 -12.45
C THR A 198 8.92 -3.62 -11.72
N LEU A 199 8.89 -2.30 -11.55
CA LEU A 199 7.68 -1.59 -11.08
C LEU A 199 6.50 -1.81 -12.03
N GLY A 200 6.78 -2.01 -13.32
CA GLY A 200 5.78 -2.33 -14.33
C GLY A 200 5.10 -3.67 -14.07
N ASP A 201 5.88 -4.72 -13.77
CA ASP A 201 5.35 -6.06 -13.49
C ASP A 201 4.45 -6.03 -12.24
N ILE A 202 4.90 -5.32 -11.20
CA ILE A 202 4.13 -5.13 -9.97
C ILE A 202 2.83 -4.37 -10.26
N ALA A 203 2.90 -3.25 -10.99
CA ALA A 203 1.72 -2.45 -11.32
C ALA A 203 0.72 -3.23 -12.18
N GLU A 204 1.20 -4.03 -13.13
CA GLU A 204 0.36 -4.88 -13.97
C GLU A 204 -0.40 -5.92 -13.16
N LYS A 205 0.32 -6.73 -12.39
CA LYS A 205 -0.30 -7.80 -11.60
C LYS A 205 -1.23 -7.24 -10.53
N ALA A 206 -0.82 -6.16 -9.86
CA ALA A 206 -1.63 -5.53 -8.83
C ALA A 206 -2.91 -4.89 -9.39
N SER A 207 -2.84 -4.26 -10.57
CA SER A 207 -4.03 -3.72 -11.24
C SER A 207 -4.97 -4.83 -11.68
N ALA A 208 -4.45 -5.92 -12.26
CA ALA A 208 -5.25 -7.04 -12.72
C ALA A 208 -6.06 -7.67 -11.57
N VAL A 209 -5.41 -7.93 -10.44
CA VAL A 209 -6.09 -8.48 -9.26
C VAL A 209 -7.10 -7.48 -8.67
N ALA A 210 -6.76 -6.19 -8.58
CA ALA A 210 -7.68 -5.17 -8.07
C ALA A 210 -8.94 -5.02 -8.94
N MET A 211 -8.79 -5.12 -10.25
CA MET A 211 -9.90 -5.10 -11.21
C MET A 211 -10.77 -6.36 -11.10
N ASP A 212 -10.17 -7.55 -10.96
CA ASP A 212 -10.93 -8.79 -10.84
C ASP A 212 -11.71 -8.86 -9.52
N ILE A 213 -11.12 -8.42 -8.42
CA ILE A 213 -11.80 -8.25 -7.13
C ILE A 213 -13.03 -7.36 -7.31
N LYS A 214 -12.88 -6.18 -7.93
CA LYS A 214 -14.02 -5.29 -8.20
C LYS A 214 -15.11 -5.98 -9.01
N ARG A 215 -14.75 -6.61 -10.14
CA ARG A 215 -15.70 -7.29 -11.02
C ARG A 215 -16.53 -8.33 -10.27
N LYS A 216 -15.88 -9.14 -9.43
CA LYS A 216 -16.55 -10.18 -8.65
C LYS A 216 -17.41 -9.60 -7.52
N VAL A 217 -16.98 -8.54 -6.86
CA VAL A 217 -17.80 -7.85 -5.84
C VAL A 217 -19.02 -7.17 -6.45
N SER A 218 -18.90 -6.55 -7.64
CA SER A 218 -20.04 -5.94 -8.35
C SER A 218 -21.05 -6.93 -8.92
N ALA A 219 -20.70 -8.22 -9.00
CA ALA A 219 -21.56 -9.27 -9.55
C ALA A 219 -22.46 -9.97 -8.51
N VAL A 220 -22.31 -9.61 -7.23
CA VAL A 220 -23.06 -10.12 -6.06
C VAL A 220 -23.98 -9.02 -5.55
#